data_AF-A5P906-F1
#
_entry.id   AF-A5P906-F1
#
_cell.length_a   1.000
_cell.length_b   1.000
_cell.length_c   1.000
_cell.angle_alpha   90.00
_cell.angle_beta   90.00
_cell.angle_gamma   90.00
#
_symmetry.space_group_name_H-M   'P 1'
#
loop_
_entity.id
_entity.type
_entity.pdbx_description
1 polymer ?
#
loop_
_entity_poly.entity_id
_entity_poly.type
_entity_poly.pdbx_seq_one_letter_code
_entity_poly.pdbx_strand_id
1 'polypeptide(L)'
;MKLSTAAFTATAALALTGCETVQQTYTEAISSTYTAELSGANEVHPGDPDGSGTADISFADELTRVCWDLNDLEGLGPVTGAHIHRGGAGVDGPVVLALKQATEGGWRGCSSDTSWVQQAFDEGLQNYYVNVHTAEYPKGAIRGQLRQ
;
A
#
# COMPACT_ATOMS: atom_id res chain seq x y z
N MET A 1 -61.55 17.44 56.92
CA MET A 1 -61.04 18.82 56.74
C MET A 1 -59.53 18.73 56.70
N LYS A 2 -58.93 19.18 55.59
CA LYS A 2 -57.54 18.97 55.18
C LYS A 2 -56.56 19.68 56.12
N LEU A 3 -55.49 19.00 56.55
CA LEU A 3 -54.21 19.60 56.93
C LEU A 3 -53.17 18.48 57.06
N SER A 4 -52.29 18.36 56.06
CA SER A 4 -51.04 17.60 56.18
C SER A 4 -49.86 18.54 55.98
N THR A 5 -48.99 18.44 56.98
CA THR A 5 -47.71 19.07 57.27
C THR A 5 -46.71 19.07 56.11
N ALA A 6 -45.91 20.13 56.03
CA ALA A 6 -44.74 20.24 55.17
C ALA A 6 -43.57 19.39 55.68
N ALA A 7 -42.75 18.86 54.77
CA ALA A 7 -41.35 18.54 55.06
C ALA A 7 -40.53 18.60 53.75
N PHE A 8 -39.56 19.51 53.72
CA PHE A 8 -38.44 19.50 52.78
C PHE A 8 -37.43 18.46 53.29
N THR A 9 -37.03 17.52 52.44
CA THR A 9 -35.79 16.77 52.60
C THR A 9 -35.11 16.66 51.24
N ALA A 10 -33.97 17.33 51.12
CA ALA A 10 -33.00 17.11 50.05
C ALA A 10 -32.17 15.87 50.38
N THR A 11 -31.99 14.98 49.42
CA THR A 11 -30.95 13.95 49.43
C THR A 11 -30.35 13.82 48.04
N ALA A 12 -29.03 13.85 47.99
CA ALA A 12 -28.21 13.90 46.79
C ALA A 12 -27.92 12.49 46.22
N ALA A 13 -27.81 12.47 44.88
CA ALA A 13 -27.01 11.65 43.95
C ALA A 13 -26.71 10.17 44.23
N LEU A 14 -26.95 9.34 43.20
CA LEU A 14 -26.00 8.34 42.68
C LEU A 14 -26.34 8.00 41.22
N ALA A 15 -25.33 8.12 40.35
CA ALA A 15 -25.39 7.85 38.92
C ALA A 15 -25.15 6.37 38.61
N LEU A 16 -25.77 5.86 37.54
CA LEU A 16 -25.29 4.72 36.72
C LEU A 16 -25.87 4.91 35.31
N THR A 17 -25.05 5.41 34.36
CA THR A 17 -24.28 4.62 33.38
C THR A 17 -25.15 3.98 32.28
N GLY A 18 -24.98 4.48 31.06
CA GLY A 18 -25.51 3.87 29.85
C GLY A 18 -25.34 4.81 28.65
N CYS A 19 -24.10 5.15 28.31
CA CYS A 19 -23.78 5.68 26.99
C CYS A 19 -24.06 4.58 25.96
N GLU A 20 -25.18 4.64 25.24
CA GLU A 20 -25.26 3.98 23.94
C GLU A 20 -24.55 4.87 22.93
N THR A 21 -23.22 4.84 22.96
CA THR A 21 -22.41 5.34 21.85
C THR A 21 -22.67 4.45 20.65
N VAL A 22 -23.42 5.02 19.71
CA VAL A 22 -23.51 4.65 18.29
C VAL A 22 -22.19 4.01 17.81
N GLN A 23 -22.17 2.67 17.67
CA GLN A 23 -21.15 2.01 16.87
C GLN A 23 -21.52 2.23 15.40
N GLN A 24 -21.14 3.39 14.88
CA GLN A 24 -20.88 3.50 13.45
C GLN A 24 -19.56 2.77 13.22
N THR A 25 -19.64 1.52 12.78
CA THR A 25 -18.53 0.85 12.12
C THR A 25 -18.25 1.60 10.84
N TYR A 26 -17.40 2.62 10.93
CA TYR A 26 -16.70 3.16 9.79
C TYR A 26 -15.80 2.04 9.27
N THR A 27 -16.23 1.35 8.22
CA THR A 27 -15.33 0.59 7.36
C THR A 27 -14.50 1.63 6.60
N GLU A 28 -13.53 2.26 7.27
CA GLU A 28 -12.42 2.87 6.54
C GLU A 28 -11.69 1.72 5.87
N ALA A 29 -11.87 1.59 4.56
CA ALA A 29 -10.92 0.87 3.75
C ALA A 29 -9.56 1.52 4.00
N ILE A 30 -8.71 0.91 4.83
CA ILE A 30 -7.32 1.34 4.98
C ILE A 30 -6.63 0.99 3.67
N SER A 31 -6.83 1.84 2.67
CA SER A 31 -6.05 1.85 1.45
C SER A 31 -4.71 2.48 1.81
N SER A 32 -3.68 1.66 1.97
CA SER A 32 -2.31 2.16 2.11
C SER A 32 -1.66 2.18 0.74
N THR A 33 -1.19 3.36 0.32
CA THR A 33 -0.39 3.50 -0.90
C THR A 33 1.07 3.68 -0.51
N TYR A 34 1.93 2.91 -1.15
CA TYR A 34 3.37 3.01 -1.07
C TYR A 34 3.91 3.42 -2.42
N THR A 35 4.88 4.32 -2.42
CA THR A 35 5.51 4.84 -3.64
C THR A 35 6.91 4.25 -3.81
N ALA A 36 7.39 4.22 -5.05
CA ALA A 36 8.78 3.94 -5.36
C ALA A 36 9.28 4.88 -6.47
N GLU A 37 10.36 5.59 -6.18
CA GLU A 37 11.14 6.33 -7.16
C GLU A 37 12.08 5.35 -7.89
N LEU A 38 11.92 5.20 -9.19
CA LEU A 38 12.61 4.23 -10.03
C LEU A 38 13.78 4.88 -10.76
N SER A 39 14.95 4.25 -10.71
CA SER A 39 16.13 4.67 -11.46
C SER A 39 17.02 3.46 -11.74
N GLY A 40 17.78 3.50 -12.85
CA GLY A 40 18.78 2.46 -13.14
C GLY A 40 19.94 2.48 -12.16
N ALA A 41 20.21 3.60 -11.48
CA ALA A 41 21.21 3.70 -10.42
C ALA A 41 20.85 2.90 -9.17
N ASN A 42 19.58 2.50 -9.00
CA ASN A 42 19.12 1.71 -7.87
C ASN A 42 19.22 0.19 -8.13
N GLU A 43 19.55 -0.22 -9.35
CA GLU A 43 19.74 -1.62 -9.70
C GLU A 43 21.00 -2.21 -9.04
N VAL A 44 20.98 -3.51 -8.76
CA VAL A 44 22.16 -4.25 -8.26
C VAL A 44 23.15 -4.52 -9.40
N HIS A 45 22.62 -4.73 -10.59
CA HIS A 45 23.34 -4.78 -11.85
C HIS A 45 23.36 -3.38 -12.48
N PRO A 46 24.17 -3.14 -13.52
CA PRO A 46 24.01 -1.91 -14.30
C PRO A 46 22.59 -1.85 -14.89
N GLY A 47 21.79 -0.90 -14.39
CA GLY A 47 20.51 -0.51 -14.97
C GLY A 47 20.67 0.51 -16.09
N ASP A 48 19.54 1.02 -16.56
CA ASP A 48 19.47 2.04 -17.60
C ASP A 48 19.94 3.40 -17.05
N PRO A 49 21.06 3.96 -17.54
CA PRO A 49 21.70 5.12 -16.90
C PRO A 49 20.88 6.41 -16.98
N ASP A 50 19.97 6.54 -17.94
CA ASP A 50 19.04 7.66 -18.11
C ASP A 50 17.57 7.26 -17.92
N GLY A 51 17.30 6.01 -17.54
CA GLY A 51 15.96 5.52 -17.24
C GLY A 51 15.44 6.01 -15.88
N SER A 52 14.17 6.43 -15.84
CA SER A 52 13.49 6.85 -14.62
C SER A 52 11.98 6.55 -14.64
N GLY A 53 11.36 6.64 -13.46
CA GLY A 53 9.90 6.71 -13.32
C GLY A 53 9.45 6.57 -11.87
N THR A 54 8.15 6.43 -11.66
CA THR A 54 7.55 6.23 -10.33
C THR A 54 6.58 5.06 -10.34
N ALA A 55 6.32 4.48 -9.18
CA ALA A 55 5.30 3.46 -9.01
C ALA A 55 4.50 3.68 -7.73
N ASP A 56 3.18 3.66 -7.85
CA ASP A 56 2.24 3.65 -6.73
C ASP A 56 1.68 2.24 -6.55
N ILE A 57 1.85 1.67 -5.36
CA ILE A 57 1.32 0.36 -4.98
C ILE A 57 0.31 0.55 -3.85
N SER A 58 -0.96 0.23 -4.13
CA SER A 58 -2.05 0.35 -3.16
C SER A 58 -2.55 -1.01 -2.68
N PHE A 59 -2.62 -1.19 -1.37
CA PHE A 59 -3.26 -2.33 -0.74
C PHE A 59 -4.71 -1.97 -0.39
N ALA A 60 -5.67 -2.58 -1.08
CA ALA A 60 -7.10 -2.25 -1.02
C ALA A 60 -7.94 -3.44 -0.56
N ASP A 61 -9.24 -3.19 -0.32
CA ASP A 61 -10.24 -4.18 0.06
C ASP A 61 -9.77 -5.08 1.23
N GLU A 62 -9.41 -4.47 2.35
CA GLU A 62 -8.93 -5.20 3.54
C GLU A 62 -7.73 -6.12 3.23
N LEU A 63 -6.80 -5.62 2.40
CA LEU A 63 -5.59 -6.33 1.95
C LEU A 63 -5.86 -7.55 1.04
N THR A 64 -7.08 -7.67 0.50
CA THR A 64 -7.42 -8.72 -0.47
C THR A 64 -7.16 -8.31 -1.92
N ARG A 65 -6.71 -7.07 -2.15
CA ARG A 65 -6.34 -6.58 -3.46
C ARG A 65 -5.06 -5.73 -3.41
N VAL A 66 -4.16 -5.97 -4.35
CA VAL A 66 -2.99 -5.10 -4.61
C VAL A 66 -3.18 -4.45 -5.97
N CYS A 67 -3.18 -3.12 -6.00
CA CYS A 67 -3.24 -2.33 -7.22
C CYS A 67 -1.90 -1.64 -7.46
N TRP A 68 -1.55 -1.42 -8.72
CA TRP A 68 -0.34 -0.72 -9.13
C TRP A 68 -0.64 0.31 -10.20
N ASP A 69 0.21 1.32 -10.24
CA ASP A 69 0.28 2.31 -11.30
C ASP A 69 1.73 2.77 -11.48
N LEU A 70 2.31 2.49 -12.64
CA LEU A 70 3.65 2.95 -12.98
C LEU A 70 3.52 4.20 -13.86
N ASN A 71 4.10 5.29 -13.38
CA ASN A 71 4.00 6.62 -13.97
C ASN A 71 5.38 7.12 -14.41
N ASP A 72 5.38 8.10 -15.31
CA ASP A 72 6.58 8.85 -15.71
C ASP A 72 7.76 7.96 -16.15
N LEU A 73 7.47 6.85 -16.84
CA LEU A 73 8.49 5.96 -17.39
C LEU A 73 9.20 6.66 -18.56
N GLU A 74 10.38 7.20 -18.28
CA GLU A 74 11.18 8.02 -19.20
C GLU A 74 12.56 7.40 -19.43
N GLY A 75 13.17 7.70 -20.58
CA GLY A 75 14.52 7.21 -20.92
C GLY A 75 14.61 5.72 -21.26
N LEU A 76 13.48 4.99 -21.26
CA LEU A 76 13.47 3.54 -21.47
C LEU A 76 13.20 3.16 -22.93
N GLY A 77 13.81 2.04 -23.35
CA GLY A 77 13.27 1.25 -24.45
C GLY A 77 11.90 0.61 -24.12
N PRO A 78 11.27 -0.11 -25.06
CA PRO A 78 10.00 -0.79 -24.80
C PRO A 78 10.06 -1.70 -23.56
N VAL A 79 9.17 -1.45 -22.61
CA VAL A 79 9.07 -2.23 -21.38
C VAL A 79 8.57 -3.63 -21.69
N THR A 80 9.31 -4.64 -21.23
CA THR A 80 9.01 -6.06 -21.45
C THR A 80 8.40 -6.74 -20.22
N GLY A 81 8.50 -6.12 -19.04
CA GLY A 81 7.95 -6.65 -17.79
C GLY A 81 8.13 -5.69 -16.64
N ALA A 82 7.29 -5.84 -15.61
CA ALA A 82 7.43 -5.15 -14.34
C ALA A 82 6.97 -6.05 -13.19
N HIS A 83 7.63 -5.94 -12.04
CA HIS A 83 7.43 -6.84 -10.91
C HIS A 83 7.57 -6.11 -9.58
N ILE A 84 6.88 -6.62 -8.55
CA ILE A 84 7.27 -6.40 -7.15
C ILE A 84 8.13 -7.59 -6.73
N HIS A 85 9.28 -7.29 -6.14
CA HIS A 85 10.21 -8.25 -5.57
C HIS A 85 10.33 -8.07 -4.05
N ARG A 86 10.72 -9.14 -3.35
CA ARG A 86 11.07 -9.11 -1.94
C ARG A 86 12.60 -9.05 -1.77
N GLY A 87 13.13 -7.89 -1.42
CA GLY A 87 14.55 -7.68 -1.16
C GLY A 87 14.84 -6.24 -0.68
N GLY A 88 15.80 -6.11 0.23
CA GLY A 88 16.30 -4.79 0.65
C GLY A 88 17.12 -4.10 -0.43
N ALA A 89 17.39 -2.81 -0.25
CA ALA A 89 18.23 -2.02 -1.17
C ALA A 89 19.60 -2.70 -1.41
N GLY A 90 20.03 -2.77 -2.67
CA GLY A 90 21.29 -3.41 -3.06
C GLY A 90 21.29 -4.94 -3.05
N VAL A 91 20.14 -5.57 -2.81
CA VAL A 91 19.99 -7.04 -2.83
C VAL A 91 18.87 -7.43 -3.79
N ASP A 92 19.13 -8.41 -4.66
CA ASP A 92 18.10 -9.00 -5.52
C ASP A 92 17.27 -10.02 -4.77
N GLY A 93 15.98 -10.06 -5.12
CA GLY A 93 14.99 -10.88 -4.44
C GLY A 93 14.07 -11.66 -5.40
N PRO A 94 13.32 -12.65 -4.90
CA PRO A 94 12.29 -13.30 -5.69
C PRO A 94 11.16 -12.34 -6.06
N VAL A 95 10.54 -12.57 -7.21
CA VAL A 95 9.27 -11.92 -7.60
C VAL A 95 8.17 -12.39 -6.67
N VAL A 96 7.39 -11.44 -6.14
CA VAL A 96 6.18 -11.73 -5.36
C VAL A 96 4.91 -11.36 -6.11
N LEU A 97 4.98 -10.44 -7.07
CA LEU A 97 3.85 -10.07 -7.91
C LEU A 97 4.32 -9.60 -9.29
N ALA A 98 3.70 -10.10 -10.35
CA ALA A 98 3.86 -9.55 -11.70
C ALA A 98 2.87 -8.42 -11.96
N LEU A 99 3.39 -7.27 -12.38
CA LEU A 99 2.60 -6.08 -12.68
C LEU A 99 2.31 -6.09 -14.18
N LYS A 100 1.04 -6.21 -14.56
CA LYS A 100 0.65 -6.33 -15.97
C LYS A 100 0.36 -4.96 -16.58
N GLN A 101 0.65 -4.85 -17.88
CA GLN A 101 0.18 -3.73 -18.68
C GLN A 101 -1.35 -3.83 -18.88
N ALA A 102 -2.05 -2.70 -18.83
CA ALA A 102 -3.47 -2.64 -19.13
C ALA A 102 -3.71 -2.79 -20.64
N THR A 103 -4.93 -3.17 -21.03
CA THR A 103 -5.26 -3.45 -22.44
C THR A 103 -5.28 -2.15 -23.28
N GLU A 104 -5.69 -1.06 -22.64
CA GLU A 104 -5.72 0.30 -23.14
C GLU A 104 -4.33 0.98 -23.16
N GLY A 105 -3.30 0.29 -22.66
CA GLY A 105 -1.95 0.82 -22.48
C GLY A 105 -1.68 1.29 -21.04
N GLY A 106 -0.42 1.65 -20.78
CA GLY A 106 0.03 1.97 -19.42
C GLY A 106 0.18 0.74 -18.52
N TRP A 107 0.96 0.88 -17.46
CA TRP A 107 1.25 -0.18 -16.50
C TRP A 107 0.45 0.04 -15.23
N ARG A 108 -0.87 -0.13 -15.35
CA ARG A 108 -1.84 0.02 -14.26
C ARG A 108 -2.73 -1.22 -14.16
N GLY A 109 -3.05 -1.63 -12.94
CA GLY A 109 -3.98 -2.73 -12.74
C GLY A 109 -4.12 -3.14 -11.29
N CYS A 110 -4.84 -4.23 -11.06
CA CYS A 110 -4.97 -4.85 -9.75
C CYS A 110 -4.88 -6.38 -9.84
N SER A 111 -4.47 -7.00 -8.74
CA SER A 111 -4.40 -8.45 -8.56
C SER A 111 -5.03 -8.82 -7.22
N SER A 112 -5.67 -9.99 -7.19
CA SER A 112 -6.10 -10.67 -5.96
C SER A 112 -5.05 -11.64 -5.42
N ASP A 113 -3.87 -11.73 -6.05
CA ASP A 113 -2.74 -12.46 -5.49
C ASP A 113 -2.12 -11.65 -4.36
N THR A 114 -2.58 -11.96 -3.15
CA THR A 114 -2.16 -11.31 -1.91
C THR A 114 -1.43 -12.25 -0.97
N SER A 115 -0.97 -13.40 -1.48
CA SER A 115 -0.29 -14.45 -0.72
C SER A 115 0.98 -13.96 0.02
N TRP A 116 1.61 -12.90 -0.49
CA TRP A 116 2.82 -12.27 0.05
C TRP A 116 2.55 -11.08 0.98
N VAL A 117 1.32 -10.56 1.00
CA VAL A 117 1.00 -9.25 1.61
C VAL A 117 1.16 -9.26 3.11
N GLN A 118 0.66 -10.29 3.80
CA GLN A 118 0.83 -10.40 5.26
C GLN A 118 2.31 -10.37 5.66
N GLN A 119 3.14 -11.16 4.96
CA GLN A 119 4.58 -11.18 5.18
C GLN A 119 5.21 -9.81 4.94
N ALA A 120 4.75 -9.07 3.92
CA ALA A 120 5.28 -7.74 3.65
C ALA A 120 5.02 -6.76 4.79
N PHE A 121 3.82 -6.78 5.37
CA PHE A 121 3.50 -5.94 6.53
C PHE A 121 4.26 -6.36 7.80
N ASP A 122 4.51 -7.65 7.98
CA ASP A 122 5.31 -8.15 9.10
C ASP A 122 6.80 -7.75 8.98
N GLU A 123 7.36 -7.79 7.77
CA GLU A 123 8.77 -7.48 7.50
C GLU A 123 9.03 -5.98 7.24
N GLY A 124 7.99 -5.23 6.90
CA GLY A 124 8.05 -3.85 6.44
C GLY A 124 8.27 -3.74 4.92
N LEU A 125 7.45 -2.91 4.27
CA LEU A 125 7.43 -2.72 2.82
C LEU A 125 8.73 -2.11 2.27
N GLN A 126 9.56 -1.47 3.09
CA GLN A 126 10.89 -1.01 2.69
C GLN A 126 11.82 -2.15 2.25
N ASN A 127 11.49 -3.40 2.59
CA ASN A 127 12.18 -4.61 2.13
C ASN A 127 11.59 -5.17 0.82
N TYR A 128 10.80 -4.37 0.10
CA TYR A 128 10.20 -4.71 -1.20
C TYR A 128 10.49 -3.61 -2.21
N TYR A 129 10.53 -3.96 -3.48
CA TYR A 129 10.82 -3.02 -4.56
C TYR A 129 10.04 -3.31 -5.82
N VAL A 130 9.80 -2.25 -6.58
CA VAL A 130 9.32 -2.34 -7.97
C VAL A 130 10.54 -2.37 -8.89
N ASN A 131 10.50 -3.25 -9.88
CA ASN A 131 11.49 -3.35 -10.93
C ASN A 131 10.81 -3.41 -12.30
N VAL A 132 11.39 -2.71 -13.28
CA VAL A 132 10.93 -2.63 -14.67
C VAL A 132 12.04 -3.13 -15.59
N HIS A 133 11.69 -3.92 -16.60
CA HIS A 133 12.64 -4.54 -17.52
C HIS A 133 12.41 -4.04 -18.94
N THR A 134 13.48 -3.98 -19.72
CA THR A 134 13.44 -3.77 -21.18
C THR A 134 14.22 -4.88 -21.88
N ALA A 135 14.18 -4.91 -23.22
CA ALA A 135 14.99 -5.85 -24.00
C ALA A 135 16.50 -5.65 -23.79
N GLU A 136 16.95 -4.40 -23.58
CA GLU A 136 18.35 -4.05 -23.33
C GLU A 136 18.77 -4.38 -21.89
N TYR A 137 17.87 -4.20 -20.94
CA TYR A 137 18.09 -4.47 -19.52
C TYR A 137 17.15 -5.57 -19.00
N PRO A 138 17.34 -6.84 -19.42
CA PRO A 138 16.43 -7.93 -19.06
C PRO A 138 16.49 -8.31 -17.57
N LYS A 139 17.58 -7.93 -16.87
CA LYS A 139 17.74 -8.16 -15.43
C LYS A 139 17.18 -7.04 -14.55
N GLY A 140 16.73 -5.94 -15.16
CA GLY A 140 16.27 -4.74 -14.46
C GLY A 140 16.83 -3.50 -15.16
N ALA A 141 15.95 -2.69 -15.74
CA ALA A 141 16.26 -1.39 -16.31
C ALA A 141 16.25 -0.32 -15.23
N ILE A 142 15.19 -0.29 -14.42
CA ILE A 142 15.02 0.66 -13.31
C ILE A 142 14.36 -0.01 -12.09
N ARG A 143 14.80 0.40 -10.91
CA ARG A 143 14.36 -0.14 -9.62
C ARG A 143 14.05 0.96 -8.61
N GLY A 144 13.12 0.70 -7.69
CA GLY A 144 12.89 1.55 -6.52
C GLY A 144 12.27 0.79 -5.34
N GLN A 145 12.78 1.03 -4.13
CA GLN A 145 12.20 0.46 -2.90
C GLN A 145 10.88 1.15 -2.56
N LEU A 146 9.91 0.35 -2.12
CA LEU A 146 8.63 0.85 -1.61
C LEU A 146 8.82 1.63 -0.31
N ARG A 147 8.15 2.76 -0.20
CA ARG A 147 8.13 3.64 0.98
C ARG A 147 6.78 4.33 1.08
N GLN A 148 6.41 4.74 2.29
CA GLN A 148 5.18 5.49 2.55
C GLN A 148 5.47 6.99 2.55
#